data_AF-A0A946HU38-F1
#
_entry.id   AF-A0A946HU38-F1
#
_cell.length_a   1.000
_cell.length_b   1.000
_cell.length_c   1.000
_cell.angle_alpha   90.00
_cell.angle_beta   90.00
_cell.angle_gamma   90.00
#
_symmetry.space_group_name_H-M   'P 1'
#
loop_
_entity.id
_entity.type
_entity.pdbx_description
1 polymer ?
#
loop_
_entity_poly.entity_id
_entity_poly.type
_entity_poly.pdbx_seq_one_letter_code
_entity_poly.pdbx_strand_id
1 'polypeptide(L)'
;MAKNQIQIPNKLSDVIDPGKKVIPTIPKEKRTLGQRAADHVTKFCGSWTFIISVLVYIAIWISLNLIAWQFRWDPWPFIILNLTLSCLAALQAPVILMSNNRQGERDRINQRYDYLVDRKTSRDVEKILKELSSIKRKLEKIEKK
;
A
#
# COMPACT_ATOMS: atom_id res chain seq x y z
N MET A 1 -21.66 -2.61 9.34
CA MET A 1 -21.13 -3.14 10.62
C MET A 1 -20.45 -4.47 10.36
N ALA A 2 -19.12 -4.53 10.40
CA ALA A 2 -18.38 -5.78 10.58
C ALA A 2 -17.04 -5.41 11.23
N LYS A 3 -16.83 -5.95 12.43
CA LYS A 3 -15.72 -5.65 13.33
C LYS A 3 -14.48 -6.42 12.85
N ASN A 4 -13.92 -6.02 11.70
CA ASN A 4 -12.65 -6.56 11.18
C ASN A 4 -11.48 -5.95 11.95
N GLN A 5 -11.30 -6.40 13.19
CA GLN A 5 -10.09 -6.08 13.95
C GLN A 5 -8.92 -6.88 13.38
N ILE A 6 -7.92 -6.14 12.94
CA ILE A 6 -6.60 -6.68 12.60
C ILE A 6 -6.04 -7.32 13.85
N GLN A 7 -5.66 -8.59 13.73
CA GLN A 7 -5.17 -9.40 14.84
C GLN A 7 -3.71 -8.99 15.11
N ILE A 8 -3.55 -7.93 15.89
CA ILE A 8 -2.28 -7.64 16.57
C ILE A 8 -2.01 -8.86 17.46
N PRO A 9 -0.78 -9.41 17.51
CA PRO A 9 -0.47 -10.52 18.40
C PRO A 9 -0.97 -10.21 19.81
N ASN A 10 -1.98 -10.96 20.26
CA ASN A 10 -2.63 -10.76 21.55
C ASN A 10 -1.71 -11.19 22.71
N LYS A 11 -0.59 -11.85 22.39
CA LYS A 11 0.44 -12.28 23.32
C LYS A 11 1.78 -11.64 22.95
N LEU A 12 2.33 -10.89 23.91
CA LEU A 12 3.69 -10.34 23.84
C LEU A 12 4.75 -11.44 23.61
N SER A 13 4.49 -12.69 24.04
CA SER A 13 5.38 -13.84 23.86
C SER A 13 5.65 -14.21 22.41
N ASP A 14 4.75 -13.89 21.48
CA ASP A 14 4.96 -14.21 20.07
C ASP A 14 6.01 -13.31 19.40
N VAL A 15 6.20 -12.09 19.92
CA VAL A 15 7.21 -11.10 19.47
C VAL A 15 8.60 -11.39 20.04
N ILE A 16 8.68 -12.20 21.10
CA ILE A 16 9.89 -12.45 21.90
C ILE A 16 10.76 -13.58 21.31
N ASP A 17 10.23 -14.39 20.39
CA ASP A 17 10.98 -15.48 19.78
C ASP A 17 11.89 -14.97 18.64
N PRO A 18 13.24 -15.01 18.78
CA PRO A 18 14.17 -14.51 17.77
C PRO A 18 14.08 -15.28 16.44
N GLY A 19 13.42 -16.44 16.39
CA GLY A 19 13.16 -17.19 15.16
C GLY A 19 11.79 -16.92 14.52
N LYS A 20 10.88 -16.18 15.19
CA LYS A 20 9.48 -16.06 14.76
C LYS A 20 9.23 -14.71 14.11
N LYS A 21 9.05 -14.72 12.78
CA LYS A 21 8.56 -13.55 12.04
C LYS A 21 7.12 -13.24 12.46
N VAL A 22 6.93 -12.29 13.37
CA VAL A 22 5.61 -11.74 13.70
C VAL A 22 5.20 -10.77 12.60
N ILE A 23 4.67 -11.34 11.52
CA ILE A 23 4.08 -10.55 10.44
C ILE A 23 2.65 -10.27 10.86
N PRO A 24 2.21 -9.00 10.95
CA PRO A 24 0.80 -8.70 11.14
C PRO A 24 0.00 -9.28 9.97
N THR A 25 -0.69 -10.39 10.23
CA THR A 25 -1.51 -11.06 9.23
C THR A 25 -2.84 -10.33 9.13
N ILE A 26 -3.02 -9.55 8.07
CA ILE A 26 -4.34 -9.04 7.69
C ILE A 26 -5.20 -10.26 7.33
N PRO A 27 -6.33 -10.51 8.01
CA PRO A 27 -7.24 -11.60 7.66
C PRO A 27 -7.58 -11.50 6.16
N LYS A 28 -7.36 -12.58 5.40
CA LYS A 28 -7.79 -12.65 4.00
C LYS A 28 -9.31 -12.67 3.98
N GLU A 29 -9.91 -11.48 3.93
CA GLU A 29 -11.34 -11.32 3.70
C GLU A 29 -11.70 -12.09 2.42
N LYS A 30 -12.80 -12.86 2.47
CA LYS A 30 -13.28 -13.63 1.32
C LYS A 30 -13.60 -12.64 0.21
N ARG A 31 -12.64 -12.47 -0.71
CA ARG A 31 -12.70 -11.47 -1.77
C ARG A 31 -13.93 -11.69 -2.61
N THR A 32 -14.85 -10.73 -2.58
CA THR A 32 -15.97 -10.70 -3.52
C THR A 32 -15.45 -10.43 -4.94
N LEU A 33 -16.19 -10.87 -5.96
CA LEU A 33 -15.78 -10.71 -7.36
C LEU A 33 -15.49 -9.24 -7.72
N GLY A 34 -16.27 -8.30 -7.15
CA GLY A 34 -16.06 -6.86 -7.30
C GLY A 34 -14.73 -6.37 -6.71
N GLN A 35 -14.31 -6.91 -5.56
CA GLN A 35 -13.01 -6.56 -4.97
C GLN A 35 -11.83 -7.09 -5.80
N ARG A 36 -11.98 -8.24 -6.47
CA ARG A 36 -10.94 -8.77 -7.40
C ARG A 36 -10.84 -7.93 -8.67
N ALA A 37 -11.98 -7.51 -9.23
CA ALA A 37 -11.99 -6.62 -10.39
C ALA A 37 -11.36 -5.26 -10.05
N ALA A 38 -11.73 -4.68 -8.90
CA ALA A 38 -11.12 -3.45 -8.41
C ALA A 38 -9.60 -3.59 -8.20
N ASP A 39 -9.13 -4.70 -7.61
CA ASP A 39 -7.69 -4.97 -7.44
C ASP A 39 -6.92 -5.02 -8.77
N HIS A 40 -7.53 -5.55 -9.83
CA HIS A 40 -6.94 -5.55 -11.17
C HIS A 40 -6.94 -4.15 -11.79
N VAL A 41 -8.05 -3.42 -11.70
CA VAL A 41 -8.15 -2.05 -12.23
C VAL A 41 -7.15 -1.14 -11.52
N THR A 42 -7.01 -1.23 -10.20
CA THR A 42 -6.04 -0.45 -9.43
C THR A 42 -4.60 -0.75 -9.82
N LYS A 43 -4.25 -2.03 -10.00
CA LYS A 43 -2.90 -2.42 -10.46
C LYS A 43 -2.63 -1.96 -11.89
N PHE A 44 -3.64 -1.99 -12.75
CA PHE A 44 -3.51 -1.56 -14.13
C PHE A 44 -3.38 -0.03 -14.24
N CYS A 45 -4.25 0.74 -13.58
CA CYS A 45 -4.21 2.20 -13.55
C CYS A 45 -2.94 2.79 -12.92
N GLY A 46 -2.26 2.06 -12.03
CA GLY A 46 -0.99 2.48 -11.42
C GLY A 46 0.28 2.08 -12.18
N SER A 47 0.15 1.41 -13.33
CA SER A 47 1.28 0.87 -14.08
C SER A 47 1.70 1.79 -15.24
N TRP A 48 3.00 1.83 -15.55
CA TRP A 48 3.55 2.47 -16.74
C TRP A 48 2.93 1.94 -18.05
N THR A 49 2.44 0.69 -18.04
CA THR A 49 1.77 0.07 -19.20
C THR A 49 0.43 0.73 -19.53
N PHE A 50 -0.28 1.33 -18.57
CA PHE A 50 -1.55 2.02 -18.82
C PHE A 50 -1.35 3.29 -19.65
N ILE A 51 -0.34 4.09 -19.29
CA ILE A 51 0.01 5.31 -20.02
C ILE A 51 0.34 4.97 -21.48
N ILE A 52 1.15 3.94 -21.70
CA ILE A 52 1.51 3.47 -23.04
C ILE A 52 0.26 2.99 -23.81
N SER A 53 -0.65 2.26 -23.16
CA SER A 53 -1.88 1.78 -23.82
C SER A 53 -2.80 2.92 -24.28
N VAL A 54 -2.93 4.00 -23.49
CA VAL A 54 -3.72 5.18 -23.85
C VAL A 54 -3.07 5.93 -25.02
N LEU A 55 -1.74 6.06 -25.01
CA LEU A 55 -1.00 6.67 -26.12
C LEU A 55 -1.16 5.87 -27.43
N VAL A 56 -1.07 4.54 -27.36
CA VAL A 56 -1.30 3.66 -28.52
C VAL A 56 -2.74 3.76 -29.02
N TYR A 57 -3.72 3.77 -28.12
CA TYR A 57 -5.12 3.96 -28.49
C TYR A 57 -5.35 5.28 -29.22
N ILE A 58 -4.80 6.39 -28.71
CA ILE A 58 -4.87 7.70 -29.36
C ILE A 58 -4.20 7.66 -30.74
N ALA A 59 -3.02 7.05 -30.87
CA ALA A 59 -2.31 6.94 -32.14
C ALA A 59 -3.08 6.11 -33.18
N ILE A 60 -3.71 5.00 -32.77
CA ILE A 60 -4.58 4.18 -33.61
C ILE A 60 -5.82 4.97 -34.03
N TRP A 61 -6.44 5.70 -33.11
CA TRP A 61 -7.63 6.50 -33.38
C TRP A 61 -7.35 7.63 -34.39
N ILE A 62 -6.23 8.32 -34.23
CA ILE A 62 -5.76 9.33 -35.18
C ILE A 62 -5.52 8.68 -36.55
N SER A 63 -4.85 7.53 -36.59
CA SER A 63 -4.56 6.80 -37.83
C SER A 63 -5.83 6.34 -38.57
N LEU A 64 -6.81 5.80 -37.83
CA LEU A 64 -8.11 5.42 -38.38
C LEU A 64 -8.87 6.64 -38.92
N ASN A 65 -8.81 7.78 -38.22
CA ASN A 65 -9.45 9.01 -38.68
C ASN A 65 -8.79 9.57 -39.96
N LEU A 66 -7.46 9.49 -40.09
CA LEU A 66 -6.73 9.84 -41.31
C LEU A 66 -7.13 8.98 -42.52
N ILE A 67 -7.34 7.67 -42.32
CA ILE A 67 -7.72 6.73 -43.39
C ILE A 67 -9.22 6.88 -43.74
N ALA A 68 -10.07 7.17 -42.75
CA ALA A 68 -11.51 7.39 -42.91
C ALA A 68 -11.88 8.82 -43.35
N TRP A 69 -10.93 9.58 -43.91
CA TRP A 69 -11.11 10.97 -44.37
C TRP A 69 -12.31 11.14 -45.32
N GLN A 70 -12.60 10.13 -46.15
CA GLN A 70 -13.73 10.19 -47.11
C GLN A 70 -15.12 10.08 -46.47
N PHE A 71 -15.24 9.58 -45.24
CA PHE A 71 -16.52 9.45 -44.56
C PHE A 71 -16.81 10.60 -43.57
N ARG A 72 -15.91 11.59 -43.43
CA ARG A 72 -16.04 12.74 -42.49
C ARG A 72 -16.52 12.30 -41.09
N TRP A 73 -16.06 11.13 -40.64
CA TRP A 73 -16.64 10.46 -39.48
C TRP A 73 -16.34 11.18 -38.14
N ASP A 74 -15.36 12.09 -38.14
CA ASP A 74 -15.07 13.01 -37.02
C ASP A 74 -14.32 14.28 -37.53
N PRO A 75 -15.03 15.36 -37.91
CA PRO A 75 -14.43 16.63 -38.33
C PRO A 75 -13.79 17.42 -37.16
N TRP A 76 -12.95 18.41 -37.48
CA TRP A 76 -12.27 19.28 -36.52
C TRP A 76 -13.24 19.97 -35.54
N PRO A 77 -13.03 19.96 -34.20
CA PRO A 77 -12.02 19.27 -33.39
C PRO A 77 -12.58 17.96 -32.83
N PHE A 78 -11.95 16.81 -33.11
CA PHE A 78 -12.36 15.44 -32.74
C PHE A 78 -13.27 15.33 -31.50
N ILE A 79 -14.58 15.47 -31.70
CA ILE A 79 -15.52 15.71 -30.59
C ILE A 79 -15.65 14.44 -29.73
N ILE A 80 -15.64 13.27 -30.37
CA ILE A 80 -15.78 11.97 -29.70
C ILE A 80 -14.50 11.63 -28.93
N LEU A 81 -13.32 11.91 -29.51
CA LEU A 81 -12.04 11.69 -28.83
C LEU A 81 -11.92 12.58 -27.59
N ASN A 82 -12.26 13.86 -27.73
CA ASN A 82 -12.19 14.82 -26.62
C ASN A 82 -13.18 14.48 -25.51
N LEU A 83 -14.40 14.06 -25.87
CA LEU A 83 -15.40 13.60 -24.91
C LEU A 83 -14.92 12.37 -24.14
N THR A 84 -14.38 11.38 -24.85
CA THR A 84 -13.91 10.12 -24.25
C THR A 84 -12.75 10.37 -23.30
N LEU A 85 -11.77 11.19 -23.70
CA LEU A 85 -10.62 11.54 -22.87
C LEU A 85 -11.02 12.38 -21.65
N SER A 86 -11.96 13.32 -21.80
CA SER A 86 -12.48 14.12 -20.68
C SER A 86 -13.20 13.25 -19.65
N CYS A 87 -13.99 12.29 -20.10
CA CYS A 87 -14.64 11.32 -19.21
C CYS A 87 -13.62 10.41 -18.51
N LEU A 88 -12.61 9.93 -19.25
CA LEU A 88 -11.55 9.08 -18.69
C LEU A 88 -10.75 9.82 -17.61
N ALA A 89 -10.43 11.10 -17.84
CA ALA A 89 -9.77 11.96 -16.86
C ALA A 89 -10.64 12.21 -15.62
N ALA A 90 -11.94 12.45 -15.80
CA ALA A 90 -12.88 12.65 -14.68
C ALA A 90 -13.00 11.40 -13.79
N LEU A 91 -12.95 10.20 -14.38
CA LEU A 91 -12.99 8.93 -13.65
C LEU A 91 -11.64 8.55 -13.01
N GLN A 92 -10.55 9.19 -13.40
CA GLN A 92 -9.20 8.87 -12.92
C GLN A 92 -9.02 9.24 -11.43
N ALA A 93 -9.46 10.44 -11.04
CA ALA A 93 -9.37 10.93 -9.66
C ALA A 93 -10.04 10.03 -8.60
N PRO A 94 -11.30 9.58 -8.77
CA PRO A 94 -11.95 8.70 -7.80
C PRO A 94 -11.34 7.29 -7.75
N VAL A 95 -10.88 6.74 -8.88
CA VAL A 95 -10.19 5.43 -8.90
C VAL A 95 -8.86 5.52 -8.15
N ILE A 96 -8.09 6.58 -8.38
CA ILE A 96 -6.84 6.86 -7.65
C ILE A 96 -7.14 7.09 -6.16
N LEU A 97 -8.20 7.82 -5.82
CA LEU A 97 -8.60 8.11 -4.45
C LEU A 97 -9.01 6.83 -3.69
N MET A 98 -9.75 5.93 -4.33
CA MET A 98 -10.11 4.63 -3.75
C MET A 98 -8.88 3.73 -3.53
N SER A 99 -7.90 3.77 -4.45
CA SER A 99 -6.63 3.06 -4.30
C SER A 99 -5.80 3.59 -3.12
N ASN A 100 -5.68 4.93 -3.03
CA ASN A 100 -4.92 5.59 -1.98
C ASN A 100 -5.56 5.42 -0.60
N ASN A 101 -6.90 5.50 -0.50
CA ASN A 101 -7.61 5.32 0.76
C ASN A 101 -7.30 3.96 1.41
N ARG A 102 -7.21 2.90 0.59
CA ARG A 102 -6.92 1.54 1.07
C ARG A 102 -5.44 1.33 1.44
N GLN A 103 -4.51 1.95 0.71
CA GLN A 103 -3.09 1.92 1.05
C GLN A 103 -2.81 2.72 2.33
N GLY A 104 -3.42 3.90 2.47
CA GLY A 104 -3.27 4.74 3.66
C GLY A 104 -3.76 4.09 4.95
N GLU A 105 -4.85 3.31 4.92
CA GLU A 105 -5.26 2.54 6.09
C GLU A 105 -4.21 1.47 6.48
N ARG A 106 -3.66 0.74 5.51
CA ARG A 106 -2.60 -0.26 5.75
C ARG A 106 -1.35 0.40 6.32
N ASP A 107 -0.94 1.52 5.75
CA ASP A 107 0.25 2.26 6.18
C ASP A 107 0.08 2.81 7.60
N ARG A 108 -1.09 3.35 7.95
CA ARG A 108 -1.37 3.85 9.31
C ARG A 108 -1.28 2.73 10.36
N ILE A 109 -1.70 1.51 10.00
CA ILE A 109 -1.65 0.35 10.89
C ILE A 109 -0.20 -0.13 11.05
N ASN A 110 0.55 -0.22 9.95
CA ASN A 110 1.97 -0.56 9.99
C ASN A 110 2.76 0.43 10.85
N GLN A 111 2.53 1.74 10.67
CA GLN A 111 3.16 2.79 11.47
C GLN A 111 2.89 2.64 12.98
N ARG A 112 1.64 2.31 13.36
CA ARG A 112 1.31 2.08 14.78
C ARG A 112 2.01 0.85 15.34
N TYR A 113 2.12 -0.21 14.55
CA TYR A 113 2.83 -1.41 14.96
C TYR A 113 4.32 -1.14 15.16
N ASP A 114 4.98 -0.52 14.18
CA ASP A 114 6.39 -0.16 14.23
C ASP A 114 6.70 0.72 15.46
N TYR A 115 5.83 1.70 15.73
CA TYR A 115 5.95 2.55 16.92
C TYR A 115 5.89 1.77 18.24
N LEU A 116 5.00 0.77 18.35
CA LEU A 116 4.88 -0.05 19.55
C LEU A 116 6.10 -0.96 19.74
N VAL A 117 6.61 -1.52 18.64
CA VAL A 117 7.84 -2.34 18.65
C VAL A 117 9.03 -1.49 19.08
N ASP A 118 9.21 -0.30 18.49
CA ASP A 118 10.35 0.58 18.79
C ASP A 118 10.38 1.03 20.26
N ARG A 119 9.22 1.43 20.81
CA ARG A 119 9.05 1.75 22.23
C ARG A 119 9.33 0.56 23.15
N LYS A 120 9.09 -0.67 22.69
CA LYS A 120 9.34 -1.88 23.47
C LYS A 120 10.82 -2.23 23.44
N THR A 121 11.45 -2.22 22.26
CA THR A 121 12.89 -2.39 22.07
C THR A 121 13.68 -1.41 22.93
N SER A 122 13.30 -0.13 22.91
CA SER A 122 13.95 0.90 23.74
C SER A 122 13.92 0.56 25.23
N ARG A 123 12.77 0.11 25.75
CA ARG A 123 12.63 -0.30 27.16
C ARG A 123 13.42 -1.55 27.51
N ASP A 124 13.50 -2.51 26.60
CA ASP A 124 14.24 -3.75 26.84
C ASP A 124 15.75 -3.51 26.79
N VAL A 125 16.22 -2.62 25.90
CA VAL A 125 17.60 -2.12 25.91
C VAL A 125 17.93 -1.42 27.23
N GLU A 126 17.03 -0.56 27.72
CA GLU A 126 17.23 0.11 29.02
C GLU A 126 17.36 -0.90 30.18
N LYS A 127 16.54 -1.96 30.18
CA LYS A 127 16.63 -3.04 31.18
C LYS A 127 17.96 -3.78 31.10
N ILE A 128 18.40 -4.16 29.89
CA ILE A 128 19.68 -4.85 29.68
C ILE A 128 20.85 -3.97 30.17
N LEU A 129 20.84 -2.68 29.84
CA LEU A 129 21.85 -1.73 30.31
C LEU A 129 21.87 -1.62 31.84
N LYS A 130 20.69 -1.61 32.47
CA LYS A 130 20.56 -1.60 33.93
C LYS A 130 21.12 -2.87 34.57
N GLU A 131 20.83 -4.04 34.01
CA GLU A 131 21.38 -5.32 34.48
C GLU A 131 22.90 -5.39 34.29
N LEU A 132 23.43 -4.98 33.13
CA LEU A 132 24.87 -4.88 32.86
C LEU A 132 25.56 -3.96 33.87
N SER A 133 24.96 -2.80 34.17
CA SER A 133 25.50 -1.87 35.16
C SER A 133 25.50 -2.47 36.58
N SER A 134 24.49 -3.27 36.92
CA SER A 134 24.38 -3.96 38.21
C SER A 134 25.46 -5.04 38.35
N ILE A 135 25.68 -5.83 37.29
CA ILE A 135 26.74 -6.84 37.23
C ILE A 135 28.12 -6.17 37.35
N LYS A 136 28.37 -5.10 36.59
CA LYS A 136 29.62 -4.33 36.67
C LYS A 136 29.91 -3.84 38.09
N ARG A 137 28.91 -3.26 38.77
CA ARG A 137 29.05 -2.81 40.17
C ARG A 137 29.34 -3.96 41.14
N LYS A 138 28.76 -5.14 40.91
CA LYS A 138 29.05 -6.34 41.73
C LYS A 138 30.50 -6.81 41.54
N LEU A 139 31.00 -6.79 40.30
CA LEU A 139 32.39 -7.14 40.00
C LEU A 139 33.39 -6.16 40.65
N GLU A 140 33.16 -4.85 40.53
CA GLU A 140 34.01 -3.83 41.18
C GLU A 140 34.07 -3.98 42.71
N LYS A 141 32.99 -4.46 43.35
CA LYS A 141 32.97 -4.75 44.79
C LYS A 141 33.78 -5.99 45.17
N ILE A 142 33.88 -6.97 44.28
CA ILE A 142 34.66 -8.19 44.51
C ILE A 142 36.16 -7.88 44.31
N GLU A 143 36.50 -7.07 43.30
CA GLU A 143 37.89 -6.68 43.03
C GLU A 143 38.52 -5.82 44.15
N LYS A 144 37.71 -5.06 44.89
CA LYS A 144 38.18 -4.23 46.03
C LYS A 144 38.33 -4.98 47.36
N LYS A 145 38.05 -6.29 47.42
CA LYS A 145 38.11 -7.10 48.63
C LYS A 145 39.24 -8.11 48.55
#